data_AF-A0A1N6Z5W1-F1
#
_entry.id   AF-A0A1N6Z5W1-F1
#
_cell.length_a   1.000
_cell.length_b   1.000
_cell.length_c   1.000
_cell.angle_alpha   90.00
_cell.angle_beta   90.00
_cell.angle_gamma   90.00
#
_symmetry.space_group_name_H-M   'P 1'
#
loop_
_entity.id
_entity.type
_entity.pdbx_description
1 polymer ?
#
loop_
_entity_poly.entity_id
_entity_poly.type
_entity_poly.pdbx_seq_one_letter_code
_entity_poly.pdbx_strand_id
1 'polypeptide(L)'
;MAKEPSEDTPAGHENIRRVYALPAEMVDRITKFQRDKGLASEVEAVRRLLDEALKSRDDLDTIINRLLSKLGQVRIAAEAARDVLVGHPLVVGMNFGDSSVSFQLKNGDQATVFESGHVSIKNNEWTPHDKGNLYAGGGRDFPF
;
A
#
# COMPACT_ATOMS: atom_id res chain seq x y z
N MET A 1 -1.95 -34.26 34.46
CA MET A 1 -2.64 -33.23 33.65
C MET A 1 -1.59 -32.55 32.80
N ALA A 2 -1.46 -32.98 31.54
CA ALA A 2 -0.53 -32.39 30.59
C ALA A 2 -1.18 -31.16 29.97
N LYS A 3 -0.47 -30.03 30.00
CA LYS A 3 -0.91 -28.74 29.46
C LYS A 3 -0.69 -28.78 27.95
N GLU A 4 -1.76 -28.67 27.17
CA GLU A 4 -1.70 -28.50 25.71
C GLU A 4 -0.96 -27.20 25.38
N PRO A 5 -0.03 -27.19 24.40
CA PRO A 5 0.53 -25.95 23.90
C PRO A 5 -0.49 -25.28 22.96
N SER A 6 -0.86 -24.05 23.31
CA SER A 6 -1.66 -23.14 22.49
C SER A 6 -0.89 -22.75 21.22
N GLU A 7 -1.38 -23.19 20.05
CA GLU A 7 -0.97 -22.68 18.74
C GLU A 7 -1.60 -21.30 18.53
N ASP A 8 -0.81 -20.24 18.73
CA ASP A 8 -1.12 -18.93 18.18
C ASP A 8 0.18 -18.34 17.62
N THR A 9 0.57 -18.84 16.43
CA THR A 9 1.60 -18.21 15.60
C THR A 9 0.87 -17.47 14.47
N PRO A 10 1.03 -16.15 14.33
CA PRO A 10 0.29 -15.39 13.34
C PRO A 10 0.65 -15.86 11.92
N ALA A 11 -0.39 -16.13 11.12
CA ALA A 11 -0.30 -16.66 9.76
C ALA A 11 0.68 -15.84 8.90
N GLY A 12 1.81 -16.46 8.55
CA GLY A 12 2.68 -15.95 7.50
C GLY A 12 1.89 -15.86 6.20
N HIS A 13 2.11 -14.79 5.43
CA HIS A 13 1.46 -14.56 4.13
C HIS A 13 1.35 -15.85 3.31
N GLU A 14 0.15 -16.43 3.21
CA GLU A 14 -0.07 -17.65 2.44
C GLU A 14 0.28 -17.39 0.98
N ASN A 15 1.39 -17.97 0.51
CA ASN A 15 1.79 -17.86 -0.88
C ASN A 15 0.94 -18.81 -1.73
N ILE A 16 -0.04 -18.26 -2.45
CA ILE A 16 -0.86 -19.02 -3.41
C ILE A 16 -0.11 -19.14 -4.74
N ARG A 17 0.19 -20.36 -5.17
CA ARG A 17 0.83 -20.63 -6.48
C ARG A 17 -0.22 -20.74 -7.59
N ARG A 18 -0.14 -19.84 -8.58
CA ARG A 18 -0.90 -19.91 -9.84
C ARG A 18 0.07 -20.01 -11.01
N VAL A 19 -0.26 -20.83 -12.01
CA VAL A 19 0.57 -21.02 -13.22
C VAL A 19 -0.15 -20.39 -14.40
N TYR A 20 0.53 -19.45 -15.08
CA TYR A 20 0.00 -18.74 -16.25
C TYR A 20 0.89 -19.02 -17.45
N ALA A 21 0.28 -19.23 -18.62
CA ALA A 21 1.02 -19.24 -19.88
C ALA A 21 1.18 -17.79 -20.36
N LEU A 22 2.42 -17.33 -20.51
CA LEU A 22 2.74 -15.99 -20.99
C LEU A 22 3.32 -16.07 -22.41
N PRO A 23 3.03 -15.07 -23.28
CA PRO A 23 3.69 -14.95 -24.58
C PRO A 23 5.21 -14.85 -24.44
N ALA A 24 5.96 -15.42 -25.39
CA ALA A 24 7.43 -15.42 -25.37
C ALA A 24 8.01 -14.00 -25.23
N GLU A 25 7.45 -13.02 -25.95
CA GLU A 25 7.91 -11.62 -25.86
C GLU A 25 7.75 -11.02 -24.45
N MET A 26 6.75 -11.44 -23.68
CA MET A 26 6.60 -10.99 -22.30
C MET A 26 7.66 -11.60 -21.39
N VAL A 27 8.00 -12.87 -21.62
CA VAL A 27 9.07 -13.56 -20.88
C VAL A 27 10.40 -12.84 -21.13
N ASP A 28 10.73 -12.51 -22.38
CA ASP A 28 11.94 -11.75 -22.72
C ASP A 28 12.01 -10.40 -22.00
N ARG A 29 10.88 -9.67 -21.93
CA ARG A 29 10.79 -8.40 -21.19
C ARG A 29 10.99 -8.59 -19.69
N ILE A 30 10.47 -9.67 -19.11
CA ILE A 30 10.65 -10.01 -17.68
C ILE A 30 12.13 -10.33 -17.41
N THR A 31 12.77 -11.17 -18.24
CA THR A 31 14.18 -11.53 -18.09
C THR A 31 15.08 -10.29 -18.25
N LYS A 32 14.74 -9.38 -19.16
CA LYS A 32 15.44 -8.09 -19.26
C LYS A 32 15.30 -7.26 -17.98
N PHE A 33 14.09 -7.10 -17.46
CA PHE A 33 13.85 -6.39 -16.20
C PHE A 33 14.59 -7.02 -15.01
N GLN A 34 14.62 -8.35 -14.94
CA GLN A 34 15.38 -9.08 -13.92
C GLN A 34 16.86 -8.71 -13.95
N ARG A 35 17.48 -8.70 -15.14
CA ARG A 35 18.89 -8.35 -15.33
C ARG A 35 19.16 -6.89 -14.98
N ASP A 36 18.32 -5.98 -15.48
CA ASP A 36 18.46 -4.53 -15.25
C ASP A 36 18.36 -4.16 -13.77
N LYS A 37 17.55 -4.90 -12.99
CA LYS A 37 17.34 -4.68 -11.55
C LYS A 37 18.18 -5.60 -10.64
N GLY A 38 18.99 -6.49 -11.21
CA GLY A 38 19.84 -7.42 -10.45
C GLY A 38 19.06 -8.38 -9.55
N LEU A 39 17.89 -8.86 -10.01
CA LEU A 39 17.01 -9.70 -9.19
C LEU A 39 17.43 -11.18 -9.21
N ALA A 40 17.33 -11.84 -8.05
CA ALA A 40 17.78 -13.21 -7.85
C ALA A 40 17.01 -14.27 -8.66
N SER A 41 15.75 -13.99 -9.04
CA SER A 41 14.94 -14.92 -9.83
C SER A 41 13.94 -14.19 -10.73
N GLU A 42 13.51 -14.86 -11.80
CA GLU A 42 12.41 -14.39 -12.64
C GLU A 42 11.10 -14.29 -11.85
N VAL A 43 10.87 -15.18 -10.88
CA VAL A 43 9.68 -15.14 -10.02
C VAL A 43 9.63 -13.84 -9.21
N GLU A 44 10.76 -13.40 -8.67
CA GLU A 44 10.85 -12.12 -7.96
C GLU A 44 10.66 -10.93 -8.90
N ALA A 45 11.18 -11.01 -10.13
CA ALA A 45 10.94 -10.01 -11.16
C ALA A 45 9.46 -9.89 -11.53
N VAL A 46 8.78 -11.01 -11.74
CA VAL A 46 7.33 -11.06 -12.01
C VAL A 46 6.55 -10.49 -10.83
N ARG A 47 6.88 -10.88 -9.59
CA ARG A 47 6.18 -10.37 -8.40
C ARG A 47 6.29 -8.85 -8.30
N ARG A 48 7.48 -8.28 -8.51
CA ARG A 48 7.69 -6.82 -8.49
C ARG A 48 6.97 -6.10 -9.62
N LEU A 49 7.02 -6.64 -10.85
CA LEU A 49 6.33 -6.05 -12.00
C LEU A 49 4.80 -6.07 -11.81
N LEU A 50 4.25 -7.17 -11.29
CA LEU A 50 2.83 -7.25 -10.97
C LEU A 50 2.44 -6.31 -9.85
N ASP A 51 3.24 -6.23 -8.78
CA ASP A 51 3.00 -5.30 -7.67
C ASP A 51 3.02 -3.84 -8.15
N GLU A 52 4.02 -3.46 -8.95
CA GLU A 52 4.12 -2.12 -9.54
C GLU A 52 2.94 -1.84 -10.49
N ALA A 53 2.57 -2.80 -11.34
CA ALA A 53 1.44 -2.66 -12.26
C ALA A 53 0.11 -2.52 -11.49
N LEU A 54 -0.11 -3.28 -10.42
CA LEU A 54 -1.30 -3.14 -9.59
C LEU A 54 -1.33 -1.79 -8.86
N LYS A 55 -0.21 -1.40 -8.24
CA LYS A 55 -0.09 -0.10 -7.55
C LYS A 55 -0.23 1.10 -8.48
N SER A 56 0.11 0.95 -9.75
CA SER A 56 -0.08 2.03 -10.74
C SER A 56 -1.55 2.31 -11.08
N ARG A 57 -2.47 1.40 -10.70
CA ARG A 57 -3.92 1.60 -10.85
C ARG A 57 -4.59 2.12 -9.57
N ASP A 58 -3.84 2.27 -8.49
CA ASP A 58 -4.38 2.85 -7.26
C ASP A 58 -4.75 4.32 -7.48
N ASP A 59 -5.75 4.79 -6.75
CA ASP A 59 -6.08 6.20 -6.62
C ASP A 59 -5.70 6.73 -5.22
N LEU A 60 -5.87 8.04 -5.03
CA LEU A 60 -5.60 8.68 -3.75
C LEU A 60 -6.34 7.99 -2.60
N ASP A 61 -7.60 7.63 -2.83
CA ASP A 61 -8.47 7.07 -1.81
C ASP A 61 -8.01 5.67 -1.37
N THR A 62 -7.60 4.84 -2.33
CA THR A 62 -7.03 3.50 -2.08
C THR A 62 -5.73 3.60 -1.29
N ILE A 63 -4.86 4.56 -1.62
CA ILE A 63 -3.59 4.76 -0.91
C ILE A 63 -3.85 5.21 0.53
N ILE A 64 -4.76 6.16 0.74
CA ILE A 64 -5.17 6.63 2.09
C ILE A 64 -5.74 5.46 2.89
N ASN A 65 -6.64 4.67 2.31
CA ASN A 65 -7.26 3.54 2.99
C ASN A 65 -6.24 2.48 3.43
N ARG A 66 -5.25 2.16 2.59
CA ARG A 66 -4.14 1.28 2.99
C ARG A 66 -3.31 1.87 4.11
N LEU A 67 -3.02 3.18 4.05
CA LEU A 67 -2.27 3.88 5.07
C LEU A 67 -3.00 3.88 6.42
N LEU A 68 -4.31 4.17 6.43
CA LEU A 68 -5.16 4.13 7.62
C LEU A 68 -5.26 2.72 8.21
N SER A 69 -5.45 1.70 7.36
CA SER A 69 -5.49 0.31 7.80
C SER A 69 -4.19 -0.10 8.51
N LYS A 70 -3.05 0.28 7.91
CA LYS A 70 -1.73 0.01 8.52
C LYS A 70 -1.53 0.81 9.80
N LEU A 71 -1.94 2.08 9.82
CA LEU A 71 -1.88 2.95 10.99
C LEU A 71 -2.71 2.40 12.16
N GLY A 72 -3.87 1.78 11.90
CA GLY A 72 -4.66 1.12 12.92
C GLY A 72 -3.93 -0.01 13.65
N GLN A 73 -2.95 -0.64 12.97
CA GLN A 73 -2.11 -1.72 13.51
C GLN A 73 -0.90 -1.19 14.29
N VAL A 74 -0.14 -0.26 13.71
CA VAL A 74 1.14 0.21 14.29
C VAL A 74 1.02 1.46 15.16
N ARG A 75 -0.07 2.24 15.00
CA ARG A 75 -0.37 3.50 15.71
C ARG A 75 0.67 4.62 15.58
N ILE A 76 1.66 4.45 14.70
CA ILE A 76 2.69 5.43 14.38
C ILE A 76 2.60 5.77 12.89
N ALA A 77 2.37 7.04 12.54
CA ALA A 77 2.16 7.45 11.15
C ALA A 77 3.41 7.27 10.30
N ALA A 78 4.60 7.51 10.87
CA ALA A 78 5.86 7.35 10.18
C ALA A 78 6.12 5.91 9.73
N GLU A 79 5.82 4.93 10.59
CA GLU A 79 5.97 3.51 10.28
C GLU A 79 4.95 3.05 9.24
N ALA A 80 3.68 3.46 9.39
CA ALA A 80 2.65 3.14 8.41
C ALA A 80 2.99 3.71 7.01
N ALA A 81 3.49 4.93 6.95
CA ALA A 81 3.91 5.58 5.71
C ALA A 81 5.13 4.91 5.08
N ARG A 82 6.09 4.45 5.88
CA ARG A 82 7.23 3.69 5.38
C ARG A 82 6.77 2.42 4.64
N ASP A 83 5.80 1.71 5.18
CA ASP A 83 5.34 0.45 4.59
C ASP A 83 4.45 0.66 3.35
N VAL A 84 3.67 1.74 3.31
CA VAL A 84 2.66 1.96 2.25
C VAL A 84 3.14 2.91 1.15
N LEU A 85 3.82 4.01 1.51
CA LEU A 85 4.13 5.09 0.58
C LEU A 85 5.54 4.96 -0.03
N VAL A 86 6.50 4.38 0.68
CA VAL A 86 7.86 4.24 0.16
C VAL A 86 7.87 3.22 -0.97
N GLY A 87 8.37 3.65 -2.13
CA GLY A 87 8.38 2.83 -3.34
C GLY A 87 7.01 2.74 -4.05
N HIS A 88 6.01 3.50 -3.62
CA HIS A 88 4.74 3.57 -4.32
C HIS A 88 4.89 4.31 -5.67
N PRO A 89 4.51 3.71 -6.82
CA PRO A 89 4.79 4.26 -8.15
C PRO A 89 4.10 5.59 -8.43
N LEU A 90 3.02 5.90 -7.72
CA LEU A 90 2.26 7.15 -7.88
C LEU A 90 2.70 8.26 -6.93
N VAL A 91 3.47 7.97 -5.87
CA VAL A 91 3.90 8.97 -4.88
C VAL A 91 5.16 9.67 -5.38
N VAL A 92 5.15 11.00 -5.45
CA VAL A 92 6.29 11.83 -5.89
C VAL A 92 7.02 12.49 -4.74
N GLY A 93 6.36 12.64 -3.59
CA GLY A 93 6.94 13.25 -2.41
C GLY A 93 6.14 12.92 -1.16
N MET A 94 6.83 12.90 -0.04
CA MET A 94 6.23 12.77 1.29
C MET A 94 6.98 13.65 2.29
N ASN A 95 6.26 14.13 3.30
CA ASN A 95 6.80 14.88 4.41
C ASN A 95 6.25 14.32 5.73
N PHE A 96 7.13 14.14 6.70
CA PHE A 96 6.79 13.69 8.04
C PHE A 96 6.65 14.92 8.94
N GLY A 97 5.50 15.07 9.58
CA GLY A 97 5.30 15.99 10.70
C GLY A 97 5.27 15.23 12.03
N ASP A 98 5.09 15.95 13.13
CA ASP A 98 5.18 15.38 14.48
C ASP A 98 4.18 14.24 14.75
N SER A 99 2.96 14.34 14.20
CA SER A 99 1.92 13.31 14.32
C SER A 99 1.11 13.14 13.03
N SER A 100 1.76 13.40 11.90
CA SER A 100 1.12 13.31 10.58
C SER A 100 2.10 12.99 9.47
N VAL A 101 1.59 12.43 8.39
CA VAL A 101 2.33 12.25 7.14
C VAL A 101 1.55 12.89 6.01
N SER A 102 2.21 13.78 5.28
CA SER A 102 1.69 14.38 4.06
C SER A 102 2.36 13.76 2.84
N PHE A 103 1.62 13.48 1.79
CA PHE A 103 2.16 12.93 0.55
C PHE A 103 1.48 13.50 -0.68
N GLN A 104 2.22 13.50 -1.79
CA GLN A 104 1.79 14.02 -3.08
C GLN A 104 1.88 12.93 -4.15
N LEU A 105 0.87 12.87 -5.00
CA LEU A 105 0.81 11.96 -6.14
C LEU A 105 1.24 12.64 -7.45
N LYS A 106 1.60 11.83 -8.45
CA LYS A 106 2.01 12.27 -9.80
C LYS A 106 0.97 13.15 -10.51
N ASN A 107 -0.31 12.92 -10.25
CA ASN A 107 -1.42 13.67 -10.83
C ASN A 107 -1.64 15.04 -10.14
N GLY A 108 -0.87 15.37 -9.10
CA GLY A 108 -1.00 16.61 -8.32
C GLY A 108 -1.86 16.50 -7.07
N ASP A 109 -2.54 15.37 -6.85
CA ASP A 109 -3.31 15.13 -5.64
C ASP A 109 -2.40 15.11 -4.41
N GLN A 110 -2.92 15.62 -3.28
CA GLN A 110 -2.18 15.72 -2.04
C GLN A 110 -3.08 15.40 -0.86
N ALA A 111 -2.58 14.58 0.07
CA ALA A 111 -3.28 14.24 1.30
C ALA A 111 -2.33 14.27 2.50
N THR A 112 -2.91 14.53 3.66
CA THR A 112 -2.27 14.48 4.97
C THR A 112 -3.06 13.55 5.86
N VAL A 113 -2.40 12.51 6.39
CA VAL A 113 -2.98 11.54 7.33
C VAL A 113 -2.36 11.76 8.70
N PHE A 114 -3.22 11.89 9.71
CA PHE A 114 -2.83 12.11 11.11
C PHE A 114 -2.87 10.80 11.90
N GLU A 115 -2.08 10.68 12.95
CA GLU A 115 -2.07 9.50 13.83
C GLU A 115 -3.44 9.20 14.49
N SER A 116 -4.26 10.25 14.66
CA SER A 116 -5.64 10.14 15.11
C SER A 116 -6.57 9.40 14.13
N GLY A 117 -6.10 9.11 12.91
CA GLY A 117 -6.90 8.56 11.83
C GLY A 117 -7.66 9.64 11.02
N HIS A 118 -7.54 10.92 11.40
CA HIS A 118 -8.07 12.01 10.59
C HIS A 118 -7.27 12.15 9.28
N VAL A 119 -7.96 12.57 8.22
CA VAL A 119 -7.39 12.77 6.90
C VAL A 119 -7.82 14.13 6.37
N SER A 120 -6.86 14.88 5.83
CA SER A 120 -7.09 16.12 5.11
C SER A 120 -6.61 15.97 3.67
N ILE A 121 -7.46 16.33 2.71
CA ILE A 121 -7.13 16.29 1.29
C ILE A 121 -7.11 17.71 0.76
N LYS A 122 -6.12 18.03 -0.06
CA LYS A 122 -6.05 19.33 -0.69
C LYS A 122 -7.25 19.51 -1.63
N ASN A 123 -8.04 20.56 -1.38
CA ASN A 123 -9.23 20.93 -2.16
C ASN A 123 -10.38 19.91 -2.16
N ASN A 124 -10.41 18.94 -1.24
CA ASN A 124 -11.53 18.03 -1.13
C ASN A 124 -11.76 17.58 0.31
N GLU A 125 -12.95 17.07 0.60
CA GLU A 125 -13.30 16.50 1.91
C GLU A 125 -13.12 14.98 1.89
N TRP A 126 -12.53 14.44 2.96
CA TRP A 126 -12.45 13.00 3.19
C TRP A 126 -13.48 12.60 4.23
N THR A 127 -14.34 11.64 3.90
CA THR A 127 -15.36 11.12 4.79
C THR A 127 -14.99 9.70 5.25
N PRO A 128 -14.80 9.47 6.57
CA PRO A 128 -14.57 8.12 7.07
C PRO A 128 -15.85 7.29 6.92
N HIS A 129 -15.70 6.02 6.52
CA HIS A 129 -16.83 5.09 6.41
C HIS A 129 -17.44 4.77 7.78
N ASP A 130 -16.62 4.68 8.82
CA ASP A 130 -17.03 4.44 10.20
C ASP A 130 -16.51 5.55 11.11
N LYS A 131 -17.43 6.36 11.65
CA LYS A 131 -17.09 7.45 12.58
C LYS A 131 -16.58 6.94 13.94
N GLY A 132 -16.90 5.70 14.31
CA GLY A 132 -16.39 5.05 15.51
C GLY A 132 -15.00 4.43 15.32
N ASN A 133 -14.59 4.19 14.08
CA ASN A 133 -13.29 3.64 13.73
C ASN A 133 -12.70 4.33 12.49
N LEU A 134 -11.97 5.42 12.72
CA LEU A 134 -11.33 6.22 11.66
C LEU A 134 -10.26 5.43 10.86
N TYR A 135 -9.82 4.28 11.34
CA TYR A 135 -8.86 3.42 10.65
C TYR A 135 -9.54 2.41 9.69
N ALA A 136 -10.87 2.34 9.68
CA ALA A 136 -11.65 1.50 8.77
C ALA A 136 -11.65 2.03 7.32
N GLY A 137 -11.05 3.19 7.09
CA GLY A 137 -11.00 3.84 5.78
C GLY A 137 -12.18 4.78 5.53
N GLY A 138 -12.26 5.25 4.31
CA GLY A 138 -13.17 6.29 3.86
C GLY A 138 -13.06 6.52 2.36
N GLY A 139 -13.58 7.65 1.92
CA GLY A 139 -13.47 8.10 0.54
C GLY A 139 -13.71 9.59 0.41
N ARG A 140 -13.51 10.09 -0.82
CA ARG A 140 -14.02 11.40 -1.23
C ARG A 140 -15.43 11.22 -1.76
N ASP A 141 -16.36 12.03 -1.29
CA ASP A 141 -17.67 12.16 -1.95
C ASP A 141 -17.47 12.93 -3.26
N PHE A 142 -17.61 12.26 -4.39
CA PHE A 142 -17.67 12.93 -5.69
C PHE A 142 -19.10 13.39 -5.93
N PRO A 143 -19.39 14.70 -5.99
CA PRO A 143 -20.65 15.15 -6.54
C PRO A 143 -20.67 14.77 -8.03
N PHE A 144 -21.62 13.93 -8.41
CA PHE A 144 -21.88 13.55 -9.80
C PHE A 144 -22.22 14.78 -10.66
#